data_AF-A0A2G8T750-F1
#
_entry.id   AF-A0A2G8T750-F1
#
_cell.length_a   1.000
_cell.length_b   1.000
_cell.length_c   1.000
_cell.angle_alpha   90.00
_cell.angle_beta   90.00
_cell.angle_gamma   90.00
#
_symmetry.space_group_name_H-M   'P 1'
#
loop_
_entity.id
_entity.type
_entity.pdbx_description
1 polymer ?
#
loop_
_entity_poly.entity_id
_entity_poly.type
_entity_poly.pdbx_seq_one_letter_code
_entity_poly.pdbx_strand_id
1 'polypeptide(L)' 'MMHVRRGRLGLAIIEETVRGRIGWDDAAEGRLPLVTIDGQEFFWNELGHALMCFEGWQFKLEVADRSDEV' A
#
# COMPACT_ATOMS: atom_id res chain seq x y z
N MET A 1 5.73 -14.04 -2.47
CA MET A 1 6.05 -13.51 -1.14
C MET A 1 4.81 -12.83 -0.60
N MET A 2 4.58 -12.81 0.71
CA MET A 2 3.42 -12.15 1.33
C MET A 2 3.96 -10.96 2.14
N HIS A 3 3.72 -9.75 1.65
CA HIS A 3 4.18 -8.49 2.19
C HIS A 3 3.19 -7.90 3.21
N VAL A 4 1.94 -8.35 3.20
CA VAL A 4 0.89 -7.84 4.09
C VAL A 4 0.44 -8.94 5.03
N ARG A 5 0.25 -8.63 6.31
CA ARG A 5 -0.35 -9.54 7.30
C ARG A 5 -1.43 -8.86 8.12
N ARG A 6 -2.52 -9.58 8.40
CA ARG A 6 -3.55 -9.12 9.33
C ARG A 6 -3.10 -9.35 10.77
N GLY A 7 -3.04 -8.28 11.55
CA GLY A 7 -2.73 -8.27 12.99
C GLY A 7 -3.88 -7.69 13.82
N ARG A 8 -3.61 -7.44 15.11
CA ARG A 8 -4.62 -6.97 16.08
C ARG A 8 -5.20 -5.59 15.74
N LEU A 9 -4.46 -4.76 15.02
CA LEU A 9 -4.83 -3.38 14.68
C LEU A 9 -5.26 -3.23 13.20
N GLY A 10 -5.43 -4.34 12.47
CA GLY A 10 -5.73 -4.31 11.04
C GLY A 10 -4.60 -4.90 10.20
N LEU A 11 -4.54 -4.51 8.92
CA LEU A 11 -3.49 -4.94 8.00
C LEU A 11 -2.19 -4.16 8.28
N ALA A 12 -1.07 -4.87 8.27
CA ALA A 12 0.26 -4.32 8.44
C ALA A 12 1.15 -4.75 7.29
N ILE A 13 2.03 -3.85 6.83
CA ILE A 13 3.12 -4.19 5.93
C ILE A 13 4.23 -4.83 6.78
N ILE A 14 4.72 -6.00 6.34
CA ILE A 14 5.68 -6.81 7.09
C ILE A 14 7.04 -6.98 6.37
N GLU A 15 7.21 -6.32 5.23
CA GLU A 15 8.45 -6.28 4.48
C GLU A 15 8.80 -4.84 4.09
N GLU A 16 10.10 -4.55 3.99
CA GLU A 16 10.60 -3.21 3.68
C GLU A 16 10.32 -2.80 2.23
N THR A 17 10.24 -3.79 1.33
CA THR A 17 9.83 -3.58 -0.07
C THR A 17 8.48 -4.23 -0.30
N VAL A 18 7.54 -3.45 -0.83
CA VAL A 18 6.25 -3.96 -1.28
C VAL A 18 6.02 -3.54 -2.73
N ARG A 19 5.33 -4.39 -3.48
CA ARG A 19 4.91 -4.08 -4.86
C ARG A 19 3.40 -4.18 -4.93
N GLY A 20 2.79 -3.20 -5.59
CA GLY A 20 1.35 -3.09 -5.67
C GLY A 20 0.90 -2.30 -6.88
N ARG A 21 -0.42 -2.11 -6.98
CA ARG A 21 -1.04 -1.28 -8.02
C ARG A 21 -1.73 -0.10 -7.37
N ILE A 22 -1.55 1.07 -7.97
CA ILE A 22 -2.38 2.25 -7.68
C ILE A 22 -3.60 2.20 -8.60
N GLY A 23 -4.78 2.19 -7.99
CA GLY A 23 -6.08 2.17 -8.66
C GLY A 23 -6.92 3.39 -8.31
N TRP A 24 -8.15 3.39 -8.83
CA TRP A 24 -9.14 4.43 -8.62
C TRP A 24 -9.97 4.14 -7.38
N ASP A 25 -10.11 5.11 -6.48
CA ASP A 25 -10.99 5.03 -5.32
C ASP A 25 -12.33 5.71 -5.62
N ASP A 26 -13.39 4.92 -5.82
CA ASP A 26 -14.75 5.42 -6.06
C ASP A 26 -15.30 6.20 -4.86
N ALA A 27 -14.96 5.82 -3.63
CA ALA A 27 -15.43 6.49 -2.42
C ALA A 27 -14.82 7.90 -2.26
N ALA A 28 -13.64 8.12 -2.84
CA ALA A 28 -12.96 9.40 -2.86
C ALA A 28 -13.13 10.16 -4.20
N GLU A 29 -13.97 9.67 -5.13
CA GLU A 29 -14.11 10.21 -6.49
C GLU A 29 -12.75 10.32 -7.23
N GLY A 30 -11.87 9.35 -7.02
CA GLY A 30 -10.53 9.30 -7.62
C GLY A 30 -9.53 10.33 -7.08
N ARG A 31 -9.88 11.11 -6.05
CA ARG A 31 -8.95 12.07 -5.43
C ARG A 31 -7.85 11.42 -4.60
N LEU A 32 -8.07 10.18 -4.18
CA LEU A 32 -7.12 9.38 -3.41
C LEU A 32 -6.86 8.05 -4.14
N PRO A 33 -5.67 7.47 -3.99
CA PRO A 33 -5.38 6.17 -4.57
C PRO A 33 -6.05 5.06 -3.75
N LEU A 34 -6.63 4.09 -4.46
CA LEU A 34 -6.90 2.77 -3.91
C LEU A 34 -5.68 1.90 -4.18
N VAL A 35 -4.98 1.44 -3.14
CA VAL A 35 -3.73 0.69 -3.32
C VAL A 35 -3.97 -0.80 -3.13
N THR A 36 -3.56 -1.62 -4.09
CA THR A 36 -3.63 -3.08 -3.99
C THR A 36 -2.25 -3.67 -3.77
N ILE A 37 -2.02 -4.36 -2.64
CA ILE A 37 -0.79 -5.09 -2.31
C ILE A 37 -1.17 -6.53 -1.99
N ASP A 38 -0.53 -7.52 -2.63
CA ASP A 38 -0.86 -8.95 -2.50
C ASP A 38 -2.34 -9.30 -2.72
N GLY A 39 -3.03 -8.54 -3.57
CA GLY A 39 -4.45 -8.71 -3.82
C GLY A 39 -5.37 -8.15 -2.72
N GLN A 40 -4.81 -7.51 -1.69
CA GLN A 40 -5.57 -6.79 -0.68
C GLN A 40 -5.64 -5.30 -1.02
N GLU A 41 -6.84 -4.73 -0.95
CA GLU A 41 -7.07 -3.30 -1.14
C GLU A 41 -6.87 -2.51 0.15
N PHE A 42 -6.32 -1.32 0.00
CA PHE A 42 -6.09 -0.35 1.06
C PHE A 42 -6.61 1.00 0.59
N PHE A 43 -7.57 1.55 1.34
CA PHE A 43 -7.85 2.98 1.27
C PHE A 43 -6.65 3.76 1.82
N TRP A 44 -6.54 5.04 1.45
CA TRP A 44 -5.37 5.84 1.79
C TRP A 44 -5.07 5.92 3.30
N ASN A 45 -6.12 6.03 4.13
CA ASN A 45 -5.99 6.00 5.59
C ASN A 45 -5.54 4.63 6.11
N GLU A 46 -6.01 3.53 5.53
CA GLU A 46 -5.59 2.18 5.90
C GLU A 46 -4.14 1.90 5.53
N LEU A 47 -3.69 2.39 4.36
CA LEU A 47 -2.29 2.36 3.98
C LEU A 47 -1.43 3.14 4.98
N GLY A 48 -1.87 4.34 5.36
CA GLY A 48 -1.21 5.15 6.40
C GLY A 48 -1.09 4.40 7.73
N HIS A 49 -2.16 3.72 8.16
CA HIS A 49 -2.12 2.87 9.35
C HIS A 49 -1.17 1.68 9.21
N ALA A 50 -1.14 1.03 8.05
CA ALA A 50 -0.26 -0.11 7.80
C ALA A 50 1.23 0.27 7.82
N LEU A 51 1.57 1.52 7.44
CA LEU A 51 2.93 2.07 7.46
C LEU A 51 3.44 2.38 8.87
N MET A 52 2.56 2.50 9.88
CA MET A 52 2.98 2.83 11.25
C MET A 52 3.90 1.77 11.89
N CYS A 53 4.00 0.57 11.31
CA CYS A 53 5.03 -0.41 11.71
C CYS A 53 6.46 0.08 11.49
N PHE A 54 6.66 1.10 10.64
CA PHE A 54 7.95 1.72 10.32
C PHE A 54 8.08 3.14 10.90
N GLU A 55 7.44 3.42 12.04
CA GLU A 55 7.56 4.71 12.71
C GLU A 55 9.03 5.15 12.87
N GLY A 56 9.36 6.36 12.43
CA GLY A 56 10.70 6.94 12.48
C GLY A 56 11.62 6.59 11.30
N TRP A 57 11.16 5.77 10.35
CA TRP A 57 11.95 5.40 9.17
C TRP A 57 11.79 6.44 8.05
N GLN A 58 12.73 6.43 7.11
CA GLN A 58 12.59 7.15 5.84
C GLN A 58 12.00 6.20 4.80
N PHE A 59 11.22 6.72 3.84
CA PHE A 59 10.66 5.92 2.76
C PHE A 59 10.95 6.53 1.39
N LYS A 60 10.97 5.68 0.36
CA LYS A 60 11.01 6.06 -1.05
C LYS A 60 9.81 5.44 -1.74
N LEU A 61 9.08 6.22 -2.53
CA LEU A 61 8.01 5.73 -3.40
C LEU A 61 8.50 5.79 -4.85
N GLU A 62 8.50 4.64 -5.51
CA GLU A 62 8.77 4.53 -6.94
C GLU A 62 7.46 4.16 -7.64
N VAL A 63 7.12 4.90 -8.70
CA VAL A 63 5.93 4.65 -9.53
C VAL A 63 6.40 4.45 -10.96
N ALA A 64 5.95 3.37 -11.59
CA ALA A 64 6.29 3.01 -12.96
C ALA A 64 5.00 2.82 -13.77
N ASP A 65 5.08 2.98 -15.09
CA ASP A 65 3.96 2.67 -15.98
C ASP A 65 3.63 1.18 -15.91
N ARG A 66 2.40 0.81 -16.24
CA ARG A 66 1.99 -0.59 -16.34
C ARG A 66 2.80 -1.36 -17.39
N SER A 67 3.32 -0.69 -18.42
CA SER A 67 4.18 -1.30 -19.43
C SER A 67 5.62 -1.46 -19.00
N ASP A 68 6.05 -0.83 -17.91
CA ASP A 68 7.44 -0.89 -17.46
C ASP A 68 7.70 -2.22 -16.73
N GLU A 69 8.85 -2.85 -17.00
CA GLU A 69 9.31 -3.98 -16.19
C GLU A 69 9.83 -3.45 -14.84
N VAL A 70 9.30 -4.02 -13.74
CA VAL A 70 9.68 -3.66 -12.36
C VAL A 70 10.05 -4.91 -11.57
#